data_AF-A0A2W0FE32-F1
#
_entry.id   AF-A0A2W0FE32-F1
#
_cell.length_a   1.000
_cell.length_b   1.000
_cell.length_c   1.000
_cell.angle_alpha   90.00
_cell.angle_beta   90.00
_cell.angle_gamma   90.00
#
_symmetry.space_group_name_H-M   'P 1'
#
loop_
_entity.id
_entity.type
_entity.pdbx_description
1 polymer ?
#
loop_
_entity_poly.entity_id
_entity_poly.type
_entity_poly.pdbx_seq_one_letter_code
_entity_poly.pdbx_strand_id
1 'polypeptide(L)'
;MTPLDVLRDSFYFFQRNLGRIAQLCLPLVILEALLQQGVSSALGENAFPGSSVVVGLLLYPLYTGALILFLDARTRGQSPRNRDLWAMALSLWPRFALLTAVSTLLILLGLSLYFLPGLWLMVVLAFAEYLLVLKGLAPLAAIKESLRLSRGHFLRILLCILAVMVPLWLLKGASEAAYPEPHNPILTLVLDSAYSFLQLFTSVVLFRLFMLINEQADNR
;
A
#
# COMPACT_ATOMS: atom_id res chain seq x y z
N MET A 1 10.19 14.34 15.88
CA MET A 1 9.11 13.37 16.19
C MET A 1 9.72 11.98 16.25
N THR A 2 9.43 11.21 17.29
CA THR A 2 9.86 9.81 17.37
C THR A 2 9.00 8.95 16.43
N PRO A 3 9.47 7.78 15.96
CA PRO A 3 8.67 6.88 15.13
C PRO A 3 7.33 6.48 15.77
N LEU A 4 7.30 6.41 17.10
CA LEU A 4 6.11 6.10 17.89
C LEU A 4 5.06 7.22 17.84
N ASP A 5 5.49 8.49 17.77
CA ASP A 5 4.57 9.62 17.61
C ASP A 5 3.86 9.54 16.27
N VAL A 6 4.60 9.24 15.19
CA VAL A 6 4.04 9.07 13.83
C VAL A 6 3.03 7.94 13.80
N LEU A 7 3.33 6.81 14.44
CA LEU A 7 2.41 5.67 14.56
C LEU A 7 1.14 6.03 15.33
N ARG A 8 1.27 6.69 16.48
CA ARG A 8 0.13 7.07 17.33
C ARG A 8 -0.80 8.06 16.63
N ASP A 9 -0.22 9.05 15.97
CA ASP A 9 -0.95 10.04 15.18
C ASP A 9 -1.65 9.41 13.98
N SER A 10 -0.96 8.50 13.28
CA SER A 10 -1.54 7.74 12.17
C SER A 10 -2.69 6.88 12.66
N PHE A 11 -2.55 6.23 13.82
CA PHE A 11 -3.57 5.38 14.43
C PHE A 11 -4.82 6.16 14.80
N TYR A 12 -4.65 7.30 15.48
CA TYR A 12 -5.77 8.16 15.84
C TYR A 12 -6.51 8.69 14.60
N PHE A 13 -5.74 9.09 13.58
CA PHE A 13 -6.31 9.52 12.30
C PHE A 13 -7.04 8.40 11.58
N PHE A 14 -6.46 7.21 11.53
CA PHE A 14 -7.07 6.04 10.90
C PHE A 14 -8.37 5.67 11.61
N GLN A 15 -8.38 5.56 12.94
CA GLN A 15 -9.59 5.29 13.72
C GLN A 15 -10.69 6.33 13.48
N ARG A 16 -10.34 7.62 13.45
CA ARG A 16 -11.31 8.70 13.27
C ARG A 16 -11.87 8.79 11.85
N ASN A 17 -11.15 8.26 10.86
CA ASN A 17 -11.55 8.25 9.44
C ASN A 17 -11.92 6.85 8.93
N LEU A 18 -11.96 5.86 9.82
CA LEU A 18 -12.06 4.43 9.48
C LEU A 18 -13.29 4.14 8.62
N GLY A 19 -14.44 4.72 8.96
CA GLY A 19 -15.68 4.53 8.21
C GLY A 19 -15.60 5.03 6.76
N ARG A 20 -14.91 6.15 6.50
CA ARG A 20 -14.74 6.67 5.14
C ARG A 20 -13.67 5.94 4.34
N ILE A 21 -12.56 5.58 5.00
CA ILE A 21 -11.51 4.74 4.40
C ILE A 21 -12.10 3.38 4.01
N ALA A 22 -12.91 2.78 4.88
CA ALA A 22 -13.65 1.56 4.59
C ALA A 22 -14.60 1.76 3.40
N GLN A 23 -15.46 2.78 3.40
CA GLN A 23 -16.36 3.02 2.27
C GLN A 23 -15.64 3.26 0.93
N LEU A 24 -14.41 3.77 0.96
CA LEU A 24 -13.60 4.01 -0.23
C LEU A 24 -12.83 2.76 -0.68
N CYS A 25 -12.09 2.11 0.21
CA CYS A 25 -11.18 1.03 -0.16
C CYS A 25 -11.82 -0.36 -0.07
N LEU A 26 -12.72 -0.60 0.89
CA LEU A 26 -13.33 -1.90 1.15
C LEU A 26 -14.12 -2.46 -0.05
N PRO A 27 -14.92 -1.69 -0.83
CA PRO A 27 -15.55 -2.24 -2.04
C PRO A 27 -14.52 -2.69 -3.08
N LEU A 28 -13.37 -2.01 -3.18
CA LEU A 28 -12.31 -2.40 -4.10
C LEU A 28 -11.51 -3.60 -3.61
N VAL A 29 -11.23 -3.68 -2.31
CA VAL A 29 -10.54 -4.81 -1.68
C VAL A 29 -11.40 -6.07 -1.80
N ILE A 30 -12.71 -5.97 -1.57
CA ILE A 30 -13.63 -7.10 -1.79
C ILE A 30 -13.63 -7.48 -3.27
N LEU A 31 -13.70 -6.51 -4.18
CA LEU A 31 -13.67 -6.80 -5.61
C LEU A 31 -12.36 -7.50 -6.01
N GLU A 32 -11.23 -7.06 -5.46
CA GLU A 32 -9.93 -7.70 -5.65
C GLU A 32 -9.92 -9.14 -5.17
N ALA A 33 -10.37 -9.37 -3.94
CA ALA A 33 -10.39 -10.71 -3.37
C ALA A 33 -11.37 -11.65 -4.11
N LEU A 34 -12.51 -11.14 -4.56
CA LEU A 34 -13.46 -11.89 -5.39
C LEU A 34 -12.88 -12.21 -6.77
N LEU A 35 -12.18 -11.27 -7.41
CA LEU A 35 -11.50 -11.53 -8.68
C LEU A 35 -10.38 -12.54 -8.51
N GLN A 36 -9.58 -12.44 -7.44
CA GLN A 36 -8.54 -13.42 -7.13
C GLN A 36 -9.16 -14.81 -6.92
N GLN A 37 -10.22 -14.92 -6.11
CA GLN A 37 -10.92 -16.19 -5.87
C GLN A 37 -11.58 -16.74 -7.15
N GLY A 38 -12.14 -15.87 -7.99
CA GLY A 38 -12.69 -16.23 -9.30
C GLY A 38 -11.63 -16.75 -10.26
N VAL A 39 -10.46 -16.13 -10.29
CA VAL A 39 -9.31 -16.57 -11.08
C VAL A 39 -8.78 -17.92 -10.57
N SER A 40 -8.64 -18.08 -9.26
CA SER A 40 -8.22 -19.35 -8.64
C SER A 40 -9.19 -20.49 -8.91
N SER A 41 -10.50 -20.23 -8.84
CA SER A 41 -11.53 -21.24 -9.10
C SER A 41 -11.72 -21.57 -10.59
N ALA A 42 -11.55 -20.59 -11.48
CA ALA A 42 -11.70 -20.80 -12.93
C ALA A 42 -10.47 -21.44 -13.59
N LEU A 43 -9.26 -21.13 -13.11
CA LEU A 43 -8.01 -21.62 -13.70
C LEU A 43 -7.40 -22.82 -12.94
N GLY A 44 -7.79 -23.06 -11.68
CA GLY A 44 -7.30 -24.19 -10.88
C GLY A 44 -5.77 -24.23 -10.82
N GLU A 45 -5.17 -25.43 -10.95
CA GLU A 45 -3.71 -25.63 -11.00
C GLU A 45 -3.02 -25.06 -12.26
N ASN A 46 -3.80 -24.66 -13.29
CA ASN A 46 -3.27 -24.01 -14.49
C ASN A 46 -3.21 -22.48 -14.37
N ALA A 47 -3.50 -21.93 -13.19
CA ALA A 47 -3.33 -20.51 -12.92
C ALA A 47 -1.85 -20.14 -13.06
N PHE A 48 -1.53 -19.39 -14.12
CA PHE A 48 -0.21 -18.78 -14.23
C PHE A 48 0.04 -17.91 -12.98
N PRO A 49 1.22 -18.01 -12.32
CA PRO A 49 1.54 -17.20 -11.15
C PRO A 49 1.39 -15.69 -11.36
N GLY A 50 1.43 -15.24 -12.63
CA GLY A 50 1.23 -13.85 -13.02
C GLY A 50 -0.23 -13.37 -13.00
N SER A 51 -1.24 -14.23 -12.96
CA SER A 51 -2.65 -13.80 -12.98
C SER A 51 -3.02 -12.99 -11.73
N SER A 52 -2.60 -13.45 -10.56
CA SER A 52 -2.76 -12.72 -9.29
C SER A 52 -2.03 -11.38 -9.30
N VAL A 53 -0.84 -11.33 -9.93
CA VAL A 53 -0.06 -10.09 -10.09
C VAL A 53 -0.81 -9.12 -11.00
N VAL A 54 -1.43 -9.59 -12.09
CA VAL A 54 -2.20 -8.75 -13.01
C VAL A 54 -3.45 -8.19 -12.33
N VAL A 55 -4.20 -9.01 -11.58
CA VAL A 55 -5.37 -8.55 -10.81
C VAL A 55 -4.96 -7.50 -9.78
N GLY A 56 -3.87 -7.76 -9.05
CA GLY A 56 -3.30 -6.79 -8.12
C GLY A 56 -2.89 -5.50 -8.83
N LEU A 57 -2.18 -5.59 -9.97
CA LEU A 57 -1.74 -4.41 -10.73
C LEU A 57 -2.91 -3.58 -11.30
N LEU A 58 -4.07 -4.18 -11.52
CA LEU A 58 -5.27 -3.48 -11.95
C LEU A 58 -5.91 -2.70 -10.79
N LEU A 59 -6.05 -3.34 -9.62
CA LEU A 59 -6.82 -2.78 -8.50
C LEU A 59 -5.98 -2.03 -7.47
N TYR A 60 -4.76 -2.50 -7.19
CA TYR A 60 -3.79 -1.87 -6.27
C TYR A 60 -3.58 -0.38 -6.54
N PRO A 61 -3.29 0.04 -7.78
CA PRO A 61 -3.13 1.46 -8.09
C PRO A 61 -4.39 2.29 -7.84
N LEU A 62 -5.55 1.65 -8.02
CA LEU A 62 -6.85 2.32 -7.94
C LEU A 62 -7.21 2.59 -6.47
N TYR A 63 -7.17 1.58 -5.59
CA TYR A 63 -7.47 1.80 -4.18
C TYR A 63 -6.36 2.55 -3.44
N THR A 64 -5.09 2.30 -3.76
CA THR A 64 -3.96 2.99 -3.12
C THR A 64 -3.92 4.45 -3.56
N GLY A 65 -4.10 4.74 -4.84
CA GLY A 65 -4.21 6.10 -5.35
C GLY A 65 -5.38 6.86 -4.73
N ALA A 66 -6.57 6.25 -4.65
CA ALA A 66 -7.73 6.85 -3.99
C ALA A 66 -7.48 7.11 -2.49
N LEU A 67 -6.83 6.18 -1.79
CA LEU A 67 -6.47 6.33 -0.38
C LEU A 67 -5.48 7.49 -0.17
N ILE A 68 -4.44 7.58 -1.00
CA ILE A 68 -3.44 8.66 -0.91
C ILE A 68 -4.09 10.03 -1.15
N LEU A 69 -4.94 10.15 -2.17
CA LEU A 69 -5.67 11.39 -2.46
C LEU A 69 -6.64 11.75 -1.33
N PHE A 70 -7.31 10.75 -0.73
CA PHE A 70 -8.15 10.97 0.44
C PHE A 70 -7.34 11.48 1.63
N LEU A 71 -6.17 10.89 1.89
CA LEU A 71 -5.27 11.28 2.98
C LEU A 71 -4.76 12.72 2.80
N ASP A 72 -4.34 13.09 1.59
CA ASP A 72 -3.90 14.46 1.27
C ASP A 72 -5.04 15.47 1.45
N ALA A 73 -6.21 15.19 0.89
CA ALA A 73 -7.36 16.09 1.01
C ALA A 73 -7.78 16.28 2.47
N ARG A 74 -7.78 15.22 3.28
CA ARG A 74 -8.10 15.31 4.72
C ARG A 74 -7.03 16.05 5.51
N THR A 75 -5.76 15.88 5.15
CA THR A 75 -4.64 16.66 5.73
C THR A 75 -4.81 18.16 5.44
N ARG A 76 -5.33 18.52 4.27
CA ARG A 76 -5.67 19.90 3.89
C ARG A 76 -7.00 20.40 4.46
N GLY A 77 -7.69 19.62 5.29
CA GLY A 77 -9.01 19.96 5.85
C GLY A 77 -10.17 19.85 4.84
N GLN A 78 -9.92 19.36 3.63
CA GLN A 78 -10.94 19.18 2.60
C GLN A 78 -11.65 17.82 2.76
N SER A 79 -12.91 17.77 2.30
CA SER A 79 -13.72 16.55 2.28
C SER A 79 -14.25 16.29 0.86
N PRO A 80 -13.37 15.92 -0.09
CA PRO A 80 -13.76 15.64 -1.46
C PRO A 80 -14.78 14.51 -1.51
N ARG A 81 -15.67 14.55 -2.50
CA ARG A 81 -16.62 13.46 -2.71
C ARG A 81 -15.85 12.23 -3.18
N ASN A 82 -16.26 11.04 -2.74
CA ASN A 82 -15.62 9.78 -3.13
C ASN A 82 -15.51 9.65 -4.66
N ARG A 83 -16.52 10.12 -5.40
CA ARG A 83 -16.53 10.11 -6.88
C ARG A 83 -15.36 10.89 -7.50
N ASP A 84 -15.00 12.02 -6.93
CA ASP A 84 -13.91 12.86 -7.45
C ASP A 84 -12.56 12.18 -7.20
N LEU A 85 -12.42 11.51 -6.04
CA LEU A 85 -11.23 10.70 -5.72
C LEU A 85 -11.10 9.51 -6.68
N TRP A 86 -12.20 8.84 -7.00
CA TRP A 86 -12.22 7.75 -7.99
C TRP A 86 -11.82 8.25 -9.38
N ALA A 87 -12.39 9.36 -9.83
CA ALA A 87 -12.09 9.93 -11.14
C ALA A 87 -10.61 10.33 -11.26
N MET A 88 -10.05 10.92 -10.20
CA MET A 88 -8.63 11.28 -10.13
C MET A 88 -7.73 10.04 -10.05
N ALA A 89 -8.12 9.01 -9.29
CA ALA A 89 -7.39 7.75 -9.23
C ALA A 89 -7.38 7.04 -10.60
N LEU A 90 -8.50 7.05 -11.34
CA LEU A 90 -8.56 6.50 -12.70
C LEU A 90 -7.67 7.26 -13.69
N SER A 91 -7.56 8.59 -13.59
CA SER A 91 -6.70 9.35 -14.50
C SER A 91 -5.21 9.10 -14.22
N LEU A 92 -4.85 8.82 -12.97
CA LEU A 92 -3.49 8.45 -12.54
C LEU A 92 -3.19 6.96 -12.74
N TRP A 93 -4.20 6.12 -12.90
CA TRP A 93 -4.10 4.67 -13.00
C TRP A 93 -3.01 4.15 -13.93
N PRO A 94 -2.90 4.56 -15.21
CA PRO A 94 -1.90 3.97 -16.11
C PRO A 94 -0.47 4.31 -15.68
N ARG A 95 -0.25 5.49 -15.11
CA ARG A 95 1.07 5.90 -14.60
C ARG A 95 1.41 5.16 -13.32
N PHE A 96 0.44 5.02 -12.42
CA PHE A 96 0.63 4.30 -11.17
C PHE A 96 0.84 2.80 -11.42
N ALA A 97 0.05 2.17 -12.29
CA ALA A 97 0.25 0.78 -12.69
C ALA A 97 1.65 0.56 -13.29
N LEU A 98 2.13 1.47 -14.15
CA LEU A 98 3.49 1.40 -14.66
C LEU A 98 4.54 1.54 -13.55
N LEU A 99 4.34 2.46 -12.61
CA LEU A 99 5.22 2.61 -11.45
C LEU A 99 5.26 1.33 -10.60
N THR A 100 4.10 0.78 -10.24
CA THR A 100 4.00 -0.44 -9.45
C THR A 100 4.67 -1.61 -10.19
N ALA A 101 4.41 -1.78 -11.49
CA ALA A 101 5.04 -2.83 -12.28
C ALA A 101 6.56 -2.71 -12.29
N VAL A 102 7.10 -1.52 -12.55
CA VAL A 102 8.55 -1.26 -12.56
C VAL A 102 9.15 -1.48 -11.17
N SER A 103 8.50 -0.97 -10.12
CA SER A 103 8.94 -1.14 -8.73
C SER A 103 8.93 -2.61 -8.30
N THR A 104 7.88 -3.36 -8.62
CA THR A 104 7.80 -4.79 -8.34
C THR A 104 8.90 -5.56 -9.07
N LEU A 105 9.15 -5.27 -10.35
CA LEU A 105 10.25 -5.88 -11.10
C LEU A 105 11.61 -5.55 -10.49
N LEU A 106 11.84 -4.30 -10.08
CA LEU A 106 13.06 -3.89 -9.38
C LEU A 106 13.23 -4.64 -8.06
N ILE A 107 12.18 -4.75 -7.26
CA ILE A 107 12.21 -5.46 -5.97
C ILE A 107 12.47 -6.96 -6.19
N LEU A 108 11.79 -7.59 -7.15
CA LEU A 108 12.01 -8.99 -7.49
C LEU A 108 13.44 -9.23 -7.98
N LEU A 109 13.95 -8.36 -8.84
CA LEU A 109 15.33 -8.42 -9.32
C LEU A 109 16.32 -8.22 -8.16
N GLY A 110 16.04 -7.29 -7.26
CA GLY A 110 16.78 -7.09 -6.01
C GLY A 110 16.82 -8.37 -5.18
N LEU A 111 15.66 -8.94 -4.86
CA LEU A 111 15.53 -10.18 -4.08
C LEU A 111 16.26 -11.35 -4.77
N SER A 112 16.20 -11.43 -6.10
CA SER A 112 16.88 -12.48 -6.87
C SER A 112 18.41 -12.37 -6.83
N LEU A 113 18.93 -11.14 -6.75
CA LEU A 113 20.37 -10.89 -6.69
C LEU A 113 20.91 -11.16 -5.28
N TYR A 114 20.16 -10.74 -4.24
CA TYR A 114 20.37 -11.08 -2.83
C TYR A 114 19.18 -10.54 -2.00
N PHE A 115 18.84 -11.14 -0.85
CA PHE A 115 17.69 -10.67 -0.05
C PHE A 115 17.82 -9.19 0.39
N LEU A 116 19.04 -8.75 0.69
CA LEU A 116 19.35 -7.40 1.17
C LEU A 116 19.01 -6.27 0.17
N PRO A 117 19.43 -6.32 -1.11
CA PRO A 117 19.05 -5.31 -2.10
C PRO A 117 17.55 -5.28 -2.40
N GLY A 118 16.85 -6.41 -2.34
CA GLY A 118 15.39 -6.44 -2.45
C GLY A 118 14.69 -5.66 -1.32
N LEU A 119 15.11 -5.91 -0.08
CA LEU A 119 14.60 -5.16 1.09
C LEU A 119 14.97 -3.67 1.00
N TRP A 120 16.18 -3.36 0.55
CA TRP A 120 16.61 -1.98 0.37
C TRP A 120 15.74 -1.24 -0.65
N LEU A 121 15.50 -1.85 -1.82
CA LEU A 121 14.62 -1.29 -2.84
C LEU A 121 13.19 -1.13 -2.35
N MET A 122 12.64 -2.09 -1.60
CA MET A 122 11.28 -2.00 -1.04
C MET A 122 11.12 -0.75 -0.16
N VAL A 123 12.07 -0.48 0.75
CA VAL A 123 12.01 0.69 1.63
C VAL A 123 12.21 1.99 0.84
N VAL A 124 13.14 1.98 -0.10
CA VAL A 124 13.49 3.17 -0.87
C VAL A 124 12.40 3.54 -1.89
N LEU A 125 11.72 2.56 -2.46
CA LEU A 125 10.62 2.74 -3.41
C LEU A 125 9.28 3.04 -2.72
N ALA A 126 9.19 2.83 -1.40
CA ALA A 126 7.97 3.07 -0.64
C ALA A 126 7.40 4.48 -0.84
N PHE A 127 8.23 5.50 -1.07
CA PHE A 127 7.76 6.88 -1.30
C PHE A 127 7.42 7.21 -2.75
N ALA A 128 7.77 6.36 -3.71
CA ALA A 128 7.57 6.64 -5.13
C ALA A 128 6.08 6.77 -5.48
N GLU A 129 5.23 5.95 -4.87
CA GLU A 129 3.78 5.96 -5.09
C GLU A 129 3.16 7.28 -4.63
N TYR A 130 3.58 7.78 -3.46
CA TYR A 130 3.13 9.07 -2.93
C TYR A 130 3.62 10.23 -3.80
N LEU A 131 4.86 10.18 -4.27
CA LEU A 131 5.41 11.19 -5.18
C LEU A 131 4.67 11.24 -6.52
N LEU A 132 4.30 10.08 -7.07
CA LEU A 132 3.53 10.03 -8.31
C LEU A 132 2.12 10.59 -8.11
N VAL A 133 1.43 10.21 -7.03
CA VAL A 133 0.04 10.62 -6.79
C VAL A 133 -0.06 12.09 -6.36
N LEU A 134 0.80 12.52 -5.44
CA LEU A 134 0.71 13.85 -4.82
C LEU A 134 1.42 14.93 -5.63
N LYS A 135 2.59 14.61 -6.21
CA LYS A 135 3.37 15.56 -7.04
C LYS A 135 3.13 15.37 -8.54
N GLY A 136 2.34 14.38 -8.96
CA GLY A 136 2.04 14.13 -10.37
C GLY A 136 3.25 13.70 -11.20
N LEU A 137 4.33 13.23 -10.56
CA LEU A 137 5.58 12.89 -11.23
C LEU A 137 5.44 11.67 -12.15
N ALA A 138 6.23 11.63 -13.22
CA ALA A 138 6.36 10.44 -14.04
C ALA A 138 6.97 9.28 -13.22
N PRO A 139 6.64 8.00 -13.50
CA PRO A 139 7.11 6.85 -12.72
C PRO A 139 8.61 6.82 -12.44
N LEU A 140 9.43 7.03 -13.49
CA LEU A 140 10.89 7.06 -13.37
C LEU A 140 11.39 8.25 -12.53
N ALA A 141 10.72 9.40 -12.63
CA ALA A 141 11.06 10.58 -11.84
C ALA A 141 10.69 10.37 -10.35
N ALA A 142 9.53 9.75 -10.09
CA ALA A 142 9.09 9.40 -8.75
C ALA A 142 10.05 8.42 -8.06
N ILE A 143 10.57 7.42 -8.78
CA ILE A 143 11.58 6.49 -8.25
C ILE A 143 12.87 7.23 -7.87
N LYS A 144 13.39 8.08 -8.77
CA LYS A 144 14.62 8.85 -8.51
C LYS A 144 14.46 9.76 -7.30
N GLU A 145 13.31 10.43 -7.19
CA GLU A 145 13.04 11.32 -6.07
C GLU A 145 12.83 10.54 -4.77
N SER A 146 12.20 9.36 -4.82
CA SER A 146 12.05 8.45 -3.68
C SER A 146 13.39 7.98 -3.14
N LEU A 147 14.34 7.65 -4.02
CA LEU A 147 15.75 7.38 -3.69
C LEU A 147 16.43 8.56 -3.01
N ARG A 148 16.14 9.78 -3.45
CA ARG A 148 16.69 11.00 -2.86
C ARG A 148 16.14 11.26 -1.45
N LEU A 149 14.83 11.12 -1.26
CA LEU A 149 14.17 11.35 0.05
C LEU A 149 14.51 10.27 1.09
N SER A 150 14.70 9.03 0.65
CA SER A 150 15.04 7.92 1.54
C SER A 150 16.52 7.91 1.96
N ARG A 151 17.41 8.62 1.24
CA ARG A 151 18.82 8.78 1.61
C ARG A 151 18.93 9.52 2.95
N GLY A 152 19.49 8.86 3.96
CA GLY A 152 19.67 9.39 5.32
C GLY A 152 18.51 9.10 6.28
N HIS A 153 17.36 8.65 5.79
CA HIS A 153 16.20 8.27 6.61
C HIS A 153 15.81 6.79 6.47
N PHE A 154 16.54 6.00 5.68
CA PHE A 154 16.31 4.57 5.46
C PHE A 154 15.94 3.78 6.73
N LEU A 155 16.76 3.86 7.79
CA LEU A 155 16.49 3.15 9.05
C LEU A 155 15.18 3.58 9.70
N ARG A 156 14.81 4.86 9.61
CA ARG A 156 13.53 5.34 10.15
C ARG A 156 12.35 4.78 9.35
N ILE A 157 12.46 4.77 8.02
CA ILE A 157 11.44 4.22 7.12
C ILE A 157 11.29 2.73 7.36
N LEU A 158 12.41 1.99 7.36
CA LEU A 158 12.44 0.57 7.64
C LEU A 158 11.81 0.25 9.00
N LEU A 159 12.20 0.96 10.07
CA LEU A 159 11.66 0.73 11.41
C LEU A 159 10.15 1.03 11.48
N CYS A 160 9.68 2.08 10.81
CA CYS A 160 8.24 2.38 10.74
C CYS A 160 7.47 1.29 9.99
N ILE A 161 7.97 0.84 8.84
CA ILE A 161 7.36 -0.25 8.05
C ILE A 161 7.33 -1.53 8.89
N LEU A 162 8.46 -1.88 9.51
CA LEU A 162 8.61 -3.10 10.30
C LEU A 162 7.72 -3.08 11.55
N ALA A 163 7.58 -1.92 12.20
CA ALA A 163 6.69 -1.75 13.35
C ALA A 163 5.22 -1.99 13.02
N VAL A 164 4.80 -1.78 11.76
CA VAL A 164 3.43 -2.09 11.31
C VAL A 164 3.34 -3.51 10.75
N MET A 165 4.29 -3.92 9.92
CA MET A 165 4.26 -5.23 9.26
C MET A 165 4.44 -6.40 10.22
N VAL A 166 5.31 -6.29 11.23
CA VAL A 166 5.57 -7.38 12.19
C VAL A 166 4.30 -7.78 12.95
N PRO A 167 3.54 -6.85 13.57
CA PRO A 167 2.25 -7.17 14.17
C PRO A 167 1.26 -7.79 13.19
N LEU A 168 1.21 -7.30 11.95
CA LEU A 168 0.32 -7.84 10.92
C LEU A 168 0.67 -9.28 10.55
N TRP A 169 1.97 -9.57 10.37
CA TRP A 169 2.46 -10.92 10.07
C TRP A 169 2.22 -11.88 11.23
N LEU A 170 2.45 -11.44 12.46
CA LEU A 170 2.12 -12.20 13.67
C LEU A 170 0.63 -12.51 13.75
N LEU A 171 -0.23 -11.52 13.48
CA LEU A 171 -1.68 -11.68 13.53
C LEU A 171 -2.16 -12.64 12.44
N LYS A 172 -1.61 -12.53 11.22
CA LYS A 172 -1.91 -13.44 10.11
C LYS A 172 -1.47 -14.87 10.43
N GLY A 173 -0.22 -15.06 10.84
CA GLY A 173 0.29 -16.39 11.21
C GLY A 173 -0.45 -17.01 12.39
N ALA A 174 -0.83 -16.20 13.39
CA ALA A 174 -1.65 -16.68 14.51
C ALA A 174 -3.07 -17.07 14.06
N SER A 175 -3.69 -16.31 13.14
CA SER A 175 -5.00 -16.65 12.60
C SER A 175 -4.98 -17.94 11.78
N GLU A 176 -3.93 -18.15 10.97
CA GLU A 176 -3.73 -19.38 10.19
C GLU A 176 -3.45 -20.59 11.10
N ALA A 177 -2.66 -20.40 12.17
CA ALA A 177 -2.37 -21.45 13.14
C ALA A 177 -3.58 -21.80 14.03
N ALA A 178 -4.43 -20.82 14.36
CA ALA A 178 -5.60 -21.03 15.21
C ALA A 178 -6.79 -21.67 14.47
N TYR A 179 -6.86 -21.54 13.15
CA TYR A 179 -7.92 -22.11 12.32
C TYR A 179 -7.37 -23.03 11.21
N PRO A 180 -6.84 -24.22 11.55
CA PRO A 180 -6.52 -25.25 10.57
C PRO A 180 -7.80 -25.89 10.00
N GLU A 181 -7.90 -25.96 8.67
CA GLU A 181 -8.88 -26.64 7.76
C GLU A 181 -10.03 -27.48 8.40
N PRO A 182 -11.29 -27.31 7.94
CA PRO A 182 -11.68 -27.22 6.53
C PRO A 182 -12.27 -25.87 6.10
N HIS A 183 -11.81 -25.33 4.96
CA HIS A 183 -12.15 -24.00 4.42
C HIS A 183 -13.65 -23.73 4.25
N ASN A 184 -14.16 -22.78 5.03
CA ASN A 184 -15.26 -21.93 4.57
C ASN A 184 -14.65 -20.82 3.70
N PRO A 185 -14.91 -20.77 2.38
CA PRO A 185 -14.36 -19.75 1.48
C PRO A 185 -14.76 -18.31 1.85
N ILE A 186 -15.82 -18.18 2.65
CA ILE A 186 -16.29 -16.91 3.21
C ILE A 186 -15.37 -16.45 4.35
N LEU A 187 -14.89 -17.37 5.18
CA LEU A 187 -14.04 -17.03 6.33
C LEU A 187 -12.66 -16.59 5.87
N THR A 188 -12.10 -17.24 4.85
CA THR A 188 -10.85 -16.78 4.21
C THR A 188 -11.02 -15.42 3.56
N LEU A 189 -12.11 -15.19 2.82
CA LEU A 189 -12.42 -13.89 2.23
C LEU A 189 -12.48 -12.78 3.28
N VAL A 190 -13.11 -13.05 4.42
CA VAL A 190 -13.22 -12.09 5.54
C VAL A 190 -11.85 -11.81 6.17
N LEU A 191 -11.04 -12.85 6.41
CA LEU A 191 -9.70 -12.69 6.96
C LEU A 191 -8.77 -11.94 6.00
N ASP A 192 -8.79 -12.25 4.70
CA ASP A 192 -7.98 -11.57 3.68
C ASP A 192 -8.42 -10.12 3.50
N SER A 193 -9.72 -9.86 3.51
CA SER A 193 -10.26 -8.50 3.48
C SER A 193 -9.86 -7.72 4.72
N ALA A 194 -9.92 -8.34 5.91
CA ALA A 194 -9.48 -7.71 7.15
C ALA A 194 -7.98 -7.42 7.11
N TYR A 195 -7.15 -8.37 6.67
CA TYR A 195 -5.71 -8.17 6.54
C TYR A 195 -5.38 -7.05 5.55
N SER A 196 -6.02 -7.05 4.38
CA SER A 196 -5.86 -6.00 3.36
C SER A 196 -6.30 -4.64 3.90
N PHE A 197 -7.39 -4.59 4.65
CA PHE A 197 -7.85 -3.37 5.32
C PHE A 197 -6.87 -2.87 6.38
N LEU A 198 -6.34 -3.76 7.21
CA LEU A 198 -5.29 -3.44 8.17
C LEU A 198 -4.00 -3.02 7.44
N GLN A 199 -3.70 -3.58 6.28
CA GLN A 199 -2.54 -3.20 5.47
C GLN A 199 -2.64 -1.75 4.98
N LEU A 200 -3.85 -1.22 4.74
CA LEU A 200 -4.06 0.21 4.42
C LEU A 200 -3.53 1.12 5.53
N PHE A 201 -3.49 0.66 6.79
CA PHE A 201 -2.88 1.40 7.89
C PHE A 201 -1.40 1.69 7.63
N THR A 202 -0.68 0.73 7.03
CA THR A 202 0.72 0.91 6.61
C THR A 202 0.84 2.09 5.65
N SER A 203 -0.09 2.23 4.69
CA SER A 203 -0.09 3.36 3.76
C SER A 203 -0.34 4.70 4.46
N VAL A 204 -1.17 4.74 5.51
CA VAL A 204 -1.37 5.95 6.32
C VAL A 204 -0.10 6.33 7.08
N VAL A 205 0.56 5.35 7.71
CA VAL A 205 1.82 5.56 8.44
C VAL A 205 2.91 6.06 7.49
N LEU A 206 3.04 5.43 6.32
CA LEU A 206 3.97 5.83 5.27
C LEU A 206 3.66 7.22 4.73
N PHE A 207 2.39 7.57 4.52
CA PHE A 207 1.98 8.91 4.10
C PHE A 207 2.42 9.97 5.11
N ARG A 208 2.17 9.74 6.42
CA ARG A 208 2.61 10.69 7.46
C ARG A 208 4.11 10.80 7.54
N LEU A 209 4.82 9.68 7.46
CA LEU A 209 6.28 9.67 7.42
C LEU A 209 6.82 10.42 6.20
N PHE A 210 6.19 10.23 5.04
CA PHE A 210 6.51 10.94 3.80
C PHE A 210 6.34 12.45 3.97
N MET A 211 5.21 12.91 4.51
CA MET A 211 4.97 14.33 4.79
C MET A 211 6.05 14.92 5.70
N LEU A 212 6.39 14.21 6.79
CA LEU A 212 7.43 14.63 7.73
C LEU A 212 8.82 14.74 7.08
N ILE A 213 9.19 13.76 6.25
CA ILE A 213 10.49 13.74 5.57
C ILE A 213 10.52 14.79 4.45
N ASN A 214 9.42 14.97 3.72
CA ASN A 214 9.33 15.97 2.67
C ASN A 214 9.42 17.39 3.24
N GLU A 215 8.76 17.70 4.35
CA GLU A 215 8.90 18.99 5.06
C GLU A 215 10.33 19.23 5.55
N GLN A 216 11.04 18.19 6.00
CA GLN A 216 12.46 18.31 6.40
C GLN A 216 13.39 18.54 5.20
N ALA A 217 13.03 18.02 4.02
CA ALA A 217 13.78 18.22 2.80
C ALA A 217 13.56 19.61 2.20
N ASP A 218 12.33 20.13 2.22
CA ASP A 218 12.01 21.48 1.70
C ASP A 218 12.58 22.61 2.59
N ASN A 219 12.86 22.33 3.87
CA ASN A 219 13.48 23.27 4.82
C ASN A 219 15.03 23.24 4.82
N ARG A 220 15.66 22.49 3.91
CA ARG A 220 17.13 22.39 3.76
C ARG A 220 17.59 23.00 2.44
#